data_AF-A0A941S124-F1
#
_entry.id   AF-A0A941S124-F1
#
_cell.length_a   1.000
_cell.length_b   1.000
_cell.length_c   1.000
_cell.angle_alpha   90.00
_cell.angle_beta   90.00
_cell.angle_gamma   90.00
#
_symmetry.space_group_name_H-M   'P 1'
#
loop_
_entity.id
_entity.type
_entity.pdbx_description
1 polymer ?
#
loop_
_entity_poly.entity_id
_entity_poly.type
_entity_poly.pdbx_seq_one_letter_code
_entity_poly.pdbx_strand_id
1 'polypeptide(L)'
;MNAVLAEVPDAGENLHASKRLRSAKLLGKVRHCWLVLTVCVATTGLLADDTQRMAADQKRLSPAVEATLAAHLKDAFDAGQVIGARHLQEALSHLGLARRVAPDDPRVEFSYGLVLLKQMQVAAAIARFDAACKLDQGRYWPAWQGAIWGHFLDKQFDLGFEKLIEYARIVQATERWDETSGAQRHAARWIGQLVEALSLRADSEKRRDQIAEHEAQLLKVLGDELSLELEAGRQSIRERAVALEEAADASRRAVGSKQKRRLQEKESKLEQDIESIDKVRVDDKKTAEEWKGWLDETLAKADKQLGLLERDYNFLDQRAASLMQSFVIAGQEITALKVQSDLERFPWRRPGLTDFAQRQNQMLGYQLEYNATVGRMHTIAQQGSLVLEQRALAVQQYQKATGQLVQKGAHLDKWATRLKNEKQKLAAPKSTVKANAKMPVPRKHEFSLNS
;
A
#
# COMPACT_ATOMS: atom_id res chain seq x y z
N MET A 1 -23.85 -4.96 29.58
CA MET A 1 -23.80 -3.51 29.30
C MET A 1 -22.61 -3.23 28.39
N ASN A 2 -22.92 -2.93 27.13
CA ASN A 2 -22.17 -2.23 26.09
C ASN A 2 -22.43 -2.90 24.73
N ALA A 3 -23.39 -2.30 24.03
CA ALA A 3 -23.89 -2.70 22.74
C ALA A 3 -22.90 -2.28 21.65
N VAL A 4 -22.46 -3.25 20.84
CA VAL A 4 -21.76 -3.03 19.58
C VAL A 4 -22.81 -3.17 18.48
N LEU A 5 -23.34 -2.04 18.02
CA LEU A 5 -24.14 -1.95 16.81
C LEU A 5 -23.18 -1.80 15.62
N ALA A 6 -23.24 -2.77 14.71
CA ALA A 6 -22.50 -2.75 13.45
C ALA A 6 -23.19 -1.79 12.48
N GLU A 7 -22.49 -0.74 12.07
CA GLU A 7 -22.88 0.13 10.95
C GLU A 7 -22.73 -0.62 9.62
N VAL A 8 -23.82 -0.66 8.85
CA VAL A 8 -23.84 -1.12 7.46
C VAL A 8 -23.37 0.04 6.58
N PRO A 9 -22.34 -0.12 5.72
CA PRO A 9 -21.88 0.97 4.87
C PRO A 9 -22.90 1.26 3.76
N ASP A 10 -23.19 2.55 3.62
CA ASP A 10 -24.13 3.14 2.69
C ASP A 10 -23.70 2.93 1.22
N ALA A 11 -24.64 2.47 0.39
CA ALA A 11 -24.42 2.12 -1.01
C ALA A 11 -24.19 3.33 -1.94
N GLY A 12 -24.22 4.55 -1.40
CA GLY A 12 -24.07 5.82 -2.14
C GLY A 12 -22.65 6.14 -2.63
N GLU A 13 -21.57 5.63 -2.01
CA GLU A 13 -20.19 6.01 -2.37
C GLU A 13 -19.69 5.36 -3.68
N ASN A 14 -20.25 4.23 -4.10
CA ASN A 14 -19.80 3.51 -5.29
C ASN A 14 -20.18 4.21 -6.61
N LEU A 15 -21.21 5.05 -6.63
CA LEU A 15 -21.62 5.76 -7.86
C LEU A 15 -20.68 6.94 -8.20
N HIS A 16 -20.14 7.62 -7.18
CA HIS A 16 -19.18 8.72 -7.36
C HIS A 16 -17.78 8.22 -7.76
N ALA A 17 -17.35 7.06 -7.26
CA ALA A 17 -16.11 6.43 -7.68
C ALA A 17 -16.14 6.00 -9.16
N SER A 18 -17.27 5.47 -9.64
CA SER A 18 -17.45 5.04 -11.03
C SER A 18 -17.46 6.21 -12.03
N LYS A 19 -18.07 7.36 -11.68
CA LYS A 19 -18.00 8.59 -12.50
C LYS A 19 -16.58 9.16 -12.57
N ARG A 20 -15.84 9.18 -11.45
CA ARG A 20 -14.42 9.63 -11.42
C ARG A 20 -13.50 8.73 -12.26
N LEU A 21 -13.74 7.42 -12.28
CA LEU A 21 -12.98 6.47 -13.11
C LEU A 21 -13.26 6.61 -14.62
N ARG A 22 -14.49 6.95 -15.04
CA ARG A 22 -14.79 7.21 -16.45
C ARG A 22 -14.17 8.51 -16.95
N SER A 23 -14.21 9.57 -16.13
CA SER A 23 -13.52 10.84 -16.45
C SER A 23 -12.00 10.68 -16.53
N ALA A 24 -11.40 9.88 -15.64
CA ALA A 24 -9.97 9.59 -15.66
C ALA A 24 -9.52 8.81 -16.92
N LYS A 25 -10.35 7.90 -17.45
CA LYS A 25 -10.03 7.15 -18.69
C LYS A 25 -10.08 8.04 -19.94
N LEU A 26 -11.01 8.99 -20.01
CA LEU A 26 -11.06 9.97 -21.10
C LEU A 26 -9.89 10.96 -21.02
N LEU A 27 -9.56 11.44 -19.81
CA LEU A 27 -8.39 12.29 -19.57
C LEU A 27 -7.06 11.57 -19.87
N GLY A 28 -6.97 10.26 -19.65
CA GLY A 28 -5.76 9.47 -19.93
C GLY A 28 -5.41 9.39 -21.42
N LYS A 29 -6.41 9.23 -22.31
CA LYS A 29 -6.20 9.23 -23.76
C LYS A 29 -5.86 10.62 -24.29
N VAL A 30 -6.51 11.67 -23.76
CA VAL A 30 -6.22 13.07 -24.16
C VAL A 30 -4.82 13.50 -23.70
N ARG A 31 -4.37 13.06 -22.51
CA ARG A 31 -3.02 13.36 -21.99
C ARG A 31 -1.89 12.71 -22.79
N HIS A 32 -2.08 11.50 -23.33
CA HIS A 32 -1.07 10.86 -24.18
C HIS A 32 -0.90 11.57 -25.52
N CYS A 33 -1.95 12.21 -26.03
CA CYS A 33 -1.85 13.08 -27.20
C CYS A 33 -1.01 14.31 -26.85
N TRP A 34 -1.31 14.99 -25.73
CA TRP A 34 -0.60 16.22 -25.30
C TRP A 34 0.91 16.06 -25.01
N LEU A 35 1.36 14.89 -24.53
CA LEU A 35 2.78 14.66 -24.23
C LEU A 35 3.67 14.58 -25.48
N VAL A 36 3.17 14.02 -26.59
CA VAL A 36 3.88 14.09 -27.88
C VAL A 36 3.83 15.52 -28.42
N LEU A 37 2.72 16.24 -28.17
CA LEU A 37 2.47 17.60 -28.66
C LEU A 37 3.33 18.69 -28.02
N THR A 38 3.83 18.50 -26.80
CA THR A 38 4.61 19.54 -26.11
C THR A 38 6.03 19.69 -26.68
N VAL A 39 6.55 18.65 -27.34
CA VAL A 39 7.96 18.65 -27.77
C VAL A 39 8.16 19.11 -29.20
N CYS A 40 7.15 19.02 -30.08
CA CYS A 40 7.24 19.63 -31.41
C CYS A 40 7.19 21.16 -31.36
N VAL A 41 6.67 21.75 -30.28
CA VAL A 41 6.64 23.21 -30.08
C VAL A 41 7.93 23.72 -29.43
N ALA A 42 8.58 22.92 -28.56
CA ALA A 42 9.77 23.35 -27.83
C ALA A 42 11.01 23.57 -28.71
N THR A 43 11.08 22.98 -29.91
CA THR A 43 12.17 23.23 -30.87
C THR A 43 12.09 24.60 -31.53
N THR A 44 10.98 25.33 -31.38
CA THR A 44 10.82 26.67 -31.98
C THR A 44 11.63 27.76 -31.28
N GLY A 45 12.09 27.55 -30.03
CA GLY A 45 12.89 28.52 -29.30
C GLY A 45 14.29 28.77 -29.89
N LEU A 46 14.84 27.79 -30.62
CA LEU A 46 16.11 27.93 -31.36
C LEU A 46 15.94 28.65 -32.71
N LEU A 47 14.70 28.97 -33.12
CA LEU A 47 14.40 29.65 -34.39
C LEU A 47 14.35 31.18 -34.29
N ALA A 48 14.55 31.75 -33.10
CA ALA A 48 14.45 33.20 -32.91
C ALA A 48 15.45 33.97 -33.80
N ASP A 49 16.68 33.46 -33.96
CA ASP A 49 17.73 34.13 -34.75
C ASP A 49 17.50 34.03 -36.26
N ASP A 50 17.03 32.89 -36.79
CA ASP A 50 16.80 32.73 -38.23
C ASP A 50 15.47 33.35 -38.69
N THR A 51 14.44 33.36 -37.83
CA THR A 51 13.20 34.12 -38.10
C THR A 51 13.44 35.62 -38.14
N GLN A 52 14.39 36.14 -37.33
CA GLN A 52 14.82 37.55 -37.42
C GLN A 52 15.46 37.90 -38.78
N ARG A 53 16.13 36.95 -39.45
CA ARG A 53 16.71 37.18 -40.79
C ARG A 53 15.65 37.22 -41.89
N MET A 54 14.66 36.34 -41.84
CA MET A 54 13.53 36.36 -42.79
C MET A 54 12.66 37.62 -42.61
N ALA A 55 12.61 38.18 -41.40
CA ALA A 55 11.97 39.46 -41.11
C ALA A 55 12.74 40.69 -41.65
N ALA A 56 13.94 40.51 -42.24
CA ALA A 56 14.69 41.64 -42.81
C ALA A 56 13.99 42.31 -44.00
N ASP A 57 13.11 41.58 -44.71
CA ASP A 57 12.29 42.11 -45.80
C ASP A 57 10.94 42.69 -45.30
N GLN A 58 10.55 42.42 -44.06
CA GLN A 58 9.40 43.09 -43.45
C GLN A 58 9.77 44.53 -43.08
N LYS A 59 8.78 45.42 -43.14
CA LYS A 59 8.91 46.80 -42.67
C LYS A 59 9.30 46.77 -41.18
N ARG A 60 10.60 46.88 -40.90
CA ARG A 60 11.14 46.80 -39.54
C ARG A 60 10.43 47.83 -38.66
N LEU A 61 9.76 47.32 -37.63
CA LEU A 61 9.19 48.16 -36.59
C LEU A 61 10.33 48.86 -35.85
N SER A 62 10.08 50.04 -35.30
CA SER A 62 11.08 50.68 -34.45
C SER A 62 11.34 49.78 -33.22
N PRO A 63 12.56 49.75 -32.66
CA PRO A 63 12.87 48.89 -31.51
C PRO A 63 11.93 49.10 -30.31
N ALA A 64 11.46 50.33 -30.10
CA ALA A 64 10.49 50.64 -29.05
C ALA A 64 9.11 50.03 -29.30
N VAL A 65 8.62 50.07 -30.55
CA VAL A 65 7.36 49.43 -30.97
C VAL A 65 7.48 47.92 -30.86
N GLU A 66 8.62 47.35 -31.26
CA GLU A 66 8.87 45.91 -31.15
C GLU A 66 8.91 45.44 -29.68
N ALA A 67 9.58 46.15 -28.80
CA ALA A 67 9.60 45.83 -27.36
C ALA A 67 8.19 45.89 -26.75
N THR A 68 7.40 46.91 -27.12
CA THR A 68 6.02 47.08 -26.65
C THR A 68 5.11 45.95 -27.15
N LEU A 69 5.23 45.60 -28.44
CA LEU A 69 4.52 44.47 -29.03
C LEU A 69 4.88 43.17 -28.31
N ALA A 70 6.18 42.88 -28.14
CA ALA A 70 6.65 41.68 -27.47
C ALA A 70 6.13 41.58 -26.02
N ALA A 71 6.09 42.69 -25.29
CA ALA A 71 5.52 42.73 -23.93
C ALA A 71 4.04 42.34 -23.93
N HIS A 72 3.22 42.95 -24.80
CA HIS A 72 1.80 42.62 -24.88
C HIS A 72 1.52 41.19 -25.35
N LEU A 73 2.30 40.67 -26.31
CA LEU A 73 2.18 39.28 -26.74
C LEU A 73 2.52 38.33 -25.58
N LYS A 74 3.60 38.60 -24.84
CA LYS A 74 3.97 37.82 -23.66
C LYS A 74 2.86 37.81 -22.61
N ASP A 75 2.34 38.97 -22.23
CA ASP A 75 1.26 39.08 -21.25
C ASP A 75 0.00 38.32 -21.71
N ALA A 76 -0.32 38.38 -23.00
CA ALA A 76 -1.42 37.61 -23.57
C ALA A 76 -1.22 36.09 -23.45
N PHE A 77 0.01 35.61 -23.67
CA PHE A 77 0.34 34.20 -23.50
C PHE A 77 0.27 33.76 -22.04
N ASP A 78 0.83 34.55 -21.13
CA ASP A 78 0.86 34.25 -19.69
C ASP A 78 -0.58 34.18 -19.14
N ALA A 79 -1.45 35.12 -19.54
CA ALA A 79 -2.87 35.05 -19.22
C ALA A 79 -3.56 33.84 -19.91
N GLY A 80 -3.31 33.63 -21.20
CA GLY A 80 -3.92 32.56 -21.99
C GLY A 80 -3.53 31.14 -21.57
N GLN A 81 -2.43 30.98 -20.81
CA GLN A 81 -1.98 29.70 -20.28
C GLN A 81 -2.96 29.12 -19.26
N VAL A 82 -3.72 29.96 -18.57
CA VAL A 82 -4.73 29.53 -17.60
C VAL A 82 -6.08 29.32 -18.31
N ILE A 83 -6.62 28.11 -18.23
CA ILE A 83 -7.92 27.79 -18.84
C ILE A 83 -9.04 28.48 -18.05
N GLY A 84 -9.86 29.29 -18.74
CA GLY A 84 -11.01 29.97 -18.13
C GLY A 84 -11.43 31.25 -18.83
N ALA A 85 -12.72 31.60 -18.72
CA ALA A 85 -13.29 32.76 -19.41
C ALA A 85 -12.63 34.09 -19.02
N ARG A 86 -12.33 34.30 -17.72
CA ARG A 86 -11.67 35.52 -17.24
C ARG A 86 -10.28 35.71 -17.85
N HIS A 87 -9.46 34.66 -17.81
CA HIS A 87 -8.10 34.68 -18.34
C HIS A 87 -8.07 34.79 -19.86
N LEU A 88 -9.05 34.19 -20.55
CA LEU A 88 -9.23 34.43 -21.98
C LEU A 88 -9.55 35.90 -22.27
N GLN A 89 -10.46 36.55 -21.51
CA GLN A 89 -10.75 37.98 -21.71
C GLN A 89 -9.53 38.87 -21.45
N GLU A 90 -8.74 38.55 -20.43
CA GLU A 90 -7.48 39.24 -20.14
C GLU A 90 -6.47 39.08 -21.29
N ALA A 91 -6.26 37.86 -21.79
CA ALA A 91 -5.41 37.60 -22.95
C ALA A 91 -5.89 38.36 -24.19
N LEU A 92 -7.20 38.40 -24.44
CA LEU A 92 -7.81 39.16 -25.53
C LEU A 92 -7.58 40.66 -25.38
N SER A 93 -7.59 41.20 -24.16
CA SER A 93 -7.28 42.61 -23.88
C SER A 93 -5.85 42.94 -24.30
N HIS A 94 -4.87 42.12 -23.89
CA HIS A 94 -3.46 42.30 -24.27
C HIS A 94 -3.24 42.14 -25.78
N LEU A 95 -3.91 41.19 -26.44
CA LEU A 95 -3.87 41.05 -27.90
C LEU A 95 -4.50 42.26 -28.61
N GLY A 96 -5.55 42.85 -28.04
CA GLY A 96 -6.14 44.09 -28.54
C GLY A 96 -5.17 45.28 -28.48
N LEU A 97 -4.37 45.37 -27.42
CA LEU A 97 -3.29 46.37 -27.31
C LEU A 97 -2.17 46.09 -28.32
N ALA A 98 -1.71 44.84 -28.44
CA ALA A 98 -0.72 44.42 -29.43
C ALA A 98 -1.13 44.79 -30.86
N ARG A 99 -2.40 44.55 -31.23
CA ARG A 99 -2.93 44.92 -32.55
C ARG A 99 -2.96 46.43 -32.78
N ARG A 100 -3.17 47.25 -31.76
CA ARG A 100 -3.11 48.72 -31.91
C ARG A 100 -1.69 49.20 -32.19
N VAL A 101 -0.70 48.54 -31.59
CA VAL A 101 0.73 48.86 -31.77
C VAL A 101 1.23 48.43 -33.15
N ALA A 102 0.81 47.27 -33.64
CA ALA A 102 1.18 46.74 -34.94
C ALA A 102 -0.01 46.01 -35.61
N PRO A 103 -0.88 46.74 -36.36
CA PRO A 103 -2.14 46.20 -36.86
C PRO A 103 -2.00 45.12 -37.92
N ASP A 104 -0.92 45.17 -38.71
CA ASP A 104 -0.66 44.24 -39.82
C ASP A 104 0.42 43.19 -39.48
N ASP A 105 0.81 43.08 -38.20
CA ASP A 105 1.85 42.13 -37.79
C ASP A 105 1.27 40.72 -37.63
N PRO A 106 1.76 39.71 -38.39
CA PRO A 106 1.22 38.35 -38.36
C PRO A 106 1.41 37.67 -37.00
N ARG A 107 2.36 38.11 -36.17
CA ARG A 107 2.60 37.58 -34.82
C ARG A 107 1.39 37.78 -33.91
N VAL A 108 0.60 38.84 -34.12
CA VAL A 108 -0.60 39.13 -33.31
C VAL A 108 -1.68 38.09 -33.56
N GLU A 109 -2.03 37.82 -34.83
CA GLU A 109 -3.03 36.80 -35.17
C GLU A 109 -2.55 35.39 -34.80
N PHE A 110 -1.27 35.09 -35.00
CA PHE A 110 -0.68 33.82 -34.58
C PHE A 110 -0.78 33.61 -33.06
N SER A 111 -0.40 34.62 -32.27
CA SER A 111 -0.49 34.56 -30.80
C SER A 111 -1.93 34.40 -30.34
N TYR A 112 -2.87 35.06 -31.01
CA TYR A 112 -4.30 34.87 -30.75
C TYR A 112 -4.73 33.41 -31.04
N GLY A 113 -4.32 32.86 -32.18
CA GLY A 113 -4.57 31.45 -32.50
C GLY A 113 -4.05 30.51 -31.41
N LEU A 114 -2.85 30.74 -30.89
CA LEU A 114 -2.29 29.92 -29.82
C LEU A 114 -3.06 30.05 -28.49
N VAL A 115 -3.49 31.25 -28.10
CA VAL A 115 -4.35 31.45 -26.92
C VAL A 115 -5.66 30.67 -27.08
N LEU A 116 -6.31 30.76 -28.24
CA LEU A 116 -7.55 30.00 -28.53
C LEU A 116 -7.32 28.50 -28.47
N LEU A 117 -6.19 28.03 -29.00
CA LEU A 117 -5.85 26.61 -28.99
C LEU A 117 -5.65 26.07 -27.57
N LYS A 118 -5.05 26.86 -26.67
CA LYS A 118 -4.93 26.53 -25.24
C LYS A 118 -6.30 26.45 -24.54
N GLN A 119 -7.25 27.27 -24.97
CA GLN A 119 -8.64 27.21 -24.51
C GLN A 119 -9.46 26.13 -25.22
N MET A 120 -8.83 25.23 -25.98
CA MET A 120 -9.46 24.14 -26.75
C MET A 120 -10.44 24.62 -27.82
N GLN A 121 -10.34 25.88 -28.26
CA GLN A 121 -11.15 26.45 -29.34
C GLN A 121 -10.45 26.24 -30.69
N VAL A 122 -10.30 24.97 -31.09
CA VAL A 122 -9.45 24.56 -32.23
C VAL A 122 -9.90 25.21 -33.54
N ALA A 123 -11.18 25.17 -33.89
CA ALA A 123 -11.70 25.77 -35.13
C ALA A 123 -11.45 27.29 -35.21
N ALA A 124 -11.63 28.00 -34.08
CA ALA A 124 -11.36 29.44 -34.02
C ALA A 124 -9.85 29.72 -34.12
N ALA A 125 -9.01 28.87 -33.52
CA ALA A 125 -7.56 28.98 -33.64
C ALA A 125 -7.08 28.80 -35.10
N ILE A 126 -7.60 27.80 -35.81
CA ILE A 126 -7.30 27.58 -37.24
C ILE A 126 -7.60 28.84 -38.06
N ALA A 127 -8.79 29.44 -37.87
CA ALA A 127 -9.17 30.66 -38.58
C ALA A 127 -8.21 31.83 -38.31
N ARG A 128 -7.65 31.92 -37.09
CA ARG A 128 -6.65 32.94 -36.74
C ARG A 128 -5.29 32.65 -37.35
N PHE A 129 -4.87 31.40 -37.39
CA PHE A 129 -3.64 31.02 -38.09
C PHE A 129 -3.73 31.29 -39.59
N ASP A 130 -4.85 30.96 -40.24
CA ASP A 130 -5.07 31.30 -41.65
C ASP A 130 -5.06 32.81 -41.90
N ALA A 131 -5.60 33.61 -40.96
CA ALA A 131 -5.51 35.07 -41.03
C ALA A 131 -4.05 35.54 -40.96
N ALA A 132 -3.25 34.99 -40.04
CA ALA A 132 -1.83 35.28 -39.91
C ALA A 132 -1.04 34.91 -41.19
N CYS A 133 -1.35 33.76 -41.82
CA CYS A 133 -0.74 33.35 -43.10
C CYS A 133 -1.00 34.37 -44.21
N LYS A 134 -2.19 34.99 -44.24
CA LYS A 134 -2.58 35.97 -45.29
C LYS A 134 -1.89 37.33 -45.12
N LEU A 135 -1.64 37.78 -43.89
CA LEU A 135 -1.07 39.11 -43.62
C LEU A 135 0.35 39.27 -44.20
N ASP A 136 1.16 38.22 -44.16
CA ASP A 136 2.57 38.26 -44.59
C ASP A 136 2.80 37.58 -45.95
N GLN A 137 1.75 37.49 -46.78
CA GLN A 137 1.80 36.78 -48.07
C GLN A 137 2.37 35.35 -47.94
N GLY A 138 2.11 34.69 -46.80
CA GLY A 138 2.59 33.35 -46.50
C GLY A 138 4.02 33.23 -45.97
N ARG A 139 4.78 34.32 -45.80
CA ARG A 139 6.18 34.26 -45.33
C ARG A 139 6.31 33.97 -43.83
N TYR A 140 5.27 34.21 -43.02
CA TYR A 140 5.27 33.91 -41.60
C TYR A 140 4.98 32.43 -41.32
N TRP A 141 6.01 31.59 -41.44
CA TRP A 141 5.91 30.13 -41.34
C TRP A 141 5.31 29.58 -40.03
N PRO A 142 5.52 30.17 -38.83
CA PRO A 142 4.88 29.67 -37.62
C PRO A 142 3.35 29.62 -37.72
N ALA A 143 2.72 30.56 -38.45
CA ALA A 143 1.28 30.52 -38.68
C ALA A 143 0.85 29.31 -39.52
N TRP A 144 1.62 28.96 -40.56
CA TRP A 144 1.37 27.75 -41.35
C TRP A 144 1.43 26.50 -40.50
N GLN A 145 2.49 26.39 -39.70
CA GLN A 145 2.67 25.25 -38.78
C GLN A 145 1.48 25.15 -37.81
N GLY A 146 1.03 26.28 -37.26
CA GLY A 146 -0.15 26.36 -36.39
C GLY A 146 -1.44 25.93 -37.09
N ALA A 147 -1.68 26.40 -38.32
CA ALA A 147 -2.88 26.06 -39.10
C ALA A 147 -2.92 24.56 -39.45
N ILE A 148 -1.83 24.03 -40.02
CA ILE A 148 -1.67 22.60 -40.36
C ILE A 148 -1.93 21.74 -39.13
N TRP A 149 -1.29 22.09 -38.02
CA TRP A 149 -1.44 21.35 -36.78
C TRP A 149 -2.86 21.43 -36.21
N GLY A 150 -3.48 22.60 -36.28
CA GLY A 150 -4.88 22.81 -35.91
C GLY A 150 -5.83 21.90 -36.68
N HIS A 151 -5.66 21.77 -37.99
CA HIS A 151 -6.47 20.85 -38.81
C HIS A 151 -6.31 19.39 -38.36
N PHE A 152 -5.08 18.93 -38.08
CA PHE A 152 -4.86 17.58 -37.56
C PHE A 152 -5.47 17.36 -36.17
N LEU A 153 -5.44 18.37 -35.30
CA LEU A 153 -6.10 18.33 -33.99
C LEU A 153 -7.63 18.25 -34.12
N ASP A 154 -8.22 18.97 -35.08
CA ASP A 154 -9.65 18.91 -35.41
C ASP A 154 -10.03 17.67 -36.23
N LYS A 155 -9.06 16.77 -36.49
CA LYS A 155 -9.21 15.54 -37.29
C LYS A 155 -9.58 15.79 -38.75
N GLN A 156 -9.32 16.99 -39.26
CA GLN A 156 -9.47 17.34 -40.67
C GLN A 156 -8.19 16.97 -41.42
N PHE A 157 -7.93 15.65 -41.56
CA PHE A 157 -6.65 15.16 -42.10
C PHE A 157 -6.41 15.60 -43.55
N ASP A 158 -7.42 15.51 -44.41
CA ASP A 158 -7.29 15.85 -45.83
C ASP A 158 -6.89 17.33 -46.00
N LEU A 159 -7.60 18.24 -45.33
CA LEU A 159 -7.27 19.69 -45.30
C LEU A 159 -5.89 19.95 -44.66
N GLY A 160 -5.53 19.21 -43.61
CA GLY A 160 -4.21 19.31 -42.98
C GLY A 160 -3.08 18.96 -43.94
N PHE A 161 -3.24 17.90 -44.75
CA PHE A 161 -2.26 17.52 -45.76
C PHE A 161 -2.21 18.49 -46.94
N GLU A 162 -3.36 18.96 -47.42
CA GLU A 162 -3.41 20.00 -48.46
C GLU A 162 -2.63 21.25 -48.04
N LYS A 163 -2.86 21.72 -46.80
CA LYS A 163 -2.13 22.85 -46.21
C LYS A 163 -0.65 22.56 -46.01
N LEU A 164 -0.28 21.32 -45.67
CA LEU A 164 1.12 20.91 -45.53
C LEU A 164 1.86 20.95 -46.87
N ILE A 165 1.21 20.52 -47.95
CA ILE A 165 1.76 20.59 -49.31
C ILE A 165 1.86 22.04 -49.78
N GLU A 166 0.85 22.88 -49.51
CA GLU A 166 0.90 24.31 -49.80
C GLU A 166 2.08 24.99 -49.08
N TYR A 167 2.26 24.69 -47.79
CA TYR A 167 3.40 25.16 -47.02
C TYR A 167 4.74 24.69 -47.61
N ALA A 168 4.86 23.43 -48.02
CA ALA A 168 6.06 22.92 -48.68
C ALA A 168 6.40 23.71 -49.97
N ARG A 169 5.39 24.08 -50.78
CA ARG A 169 5.59 24.92 -51.97
C ARG A 169 6.10 26.31 -51.60
N ILE A 170 5.57 26.92 -50.52
CA ILE A 170 6.03 28.23 -50.04
C ILE A 170 7.47 28.14 -49.55
N VAL A 171 7.81 27.10 -48.78
CA VAL A 171 9.18 26.85 -48.31
C VAL A 171 10.13 26.75 -49.50
N GLN A 172 9.78 25.98 -50.54
CA GLN A 172 10.58 25.88 -51.76
C GLN A 172 10.68 27.22 -52.51
N ALA A 173 9.57 27.95 -52.67
CA ALA A 173 9.51 29.18 -53.46
C ALA A 173 10.17 30.41 -52.80
N THR A 174 10.49 30.35 -51.50
CA THR A 174 11.08 31.47 -50.75
C THR A 174 12.56 31.72 -51.11
N GLU A 175 13.15 30.89 -51.97
CA GLU A 175 14.58 30.86 -52.25
C GLU A 175 15.12 32.02 -53.11
N ARG A 176 16.37 32.42 -52.83
CA ARG A 176 17.26 33.15 -53.74
C ARG A 176 18.21 32.13 -54.36
N TRP A 177 18.52 32.30 -55.64
CA TRP A 177 18.84 31.26 -56.63
C TRP A 177 20.09 30.38 -56.37
N ASP A 178 20.83 30.59 -55.28
CA ASP A 178 22.17 30.01 -55.11
C ASP A 178 22.35 29.07 -53.90
N GLU A 179 21.54 29.13 -52.81
CA GLU A 179 21.71 28.25 -51.63
C GLU A 179 20.43 28.00 -50.81
N THR A 180 20.12 26.72 -50.52
CA THR A 180 19.04 26.31 -49.60
C THR A 180 19.29 26.85 -48.18
N SER A 181 18.43 27.78 -47.75
CA SER A 181 18.56 28.44 -46.45
C SER A 181 18.37 27.48 -45.27
N GLY A 182 19.04 27.76 -44.15
CA GLY A 182 18.88 26.99 -42.90
C GLY A 182 17.42 26.92 -42.41
N ALA A 183 16.66 28.01 -42.65
CA ALA A 183 15.24 28.06 -42.38
C ALA A 183 14.48 26.98 -43.20
N GLN A 184 14.69 26.89 -44.52
CA GLN A 184 14.02 25.90 -45.36
C GLN A 184 14.34 24.47 -44.91
N ARG A 185 15.61 24.18 -44.58
CA ARG A 185 16.02 22.88 -44.04
C ARG A 185 15.29 22.54 -42.75
N HIS A 186 15.20 23.51 -41.83
CA HIS A 186 14.45 23.33 -40.59
C HIS A 186 12.95 23.10 -40.86
N ALA A 187 12.35 23.84 -41.79
CA ALA A 187 10.95 23.65 -42.18
C ALA A 187 10.70 22.26 -42.77
N ALA A 188 11.55 21.80 -43.70
CA ALA A 188 11.48 20.46 -44.27
C ALA A 188 11.63 19.37 -43.19
N ARG A 189 12.57 19.56 -42.26
CA ARG A 189 12.74 18.67 -41.11
C ARG A 189 11.50 18.62 -40.22
N TRP A 190 10.87 19.76 -39.95
CA TRP A 190 9.61 19.82 -39.20
C TRP A 190 8.47 19.10 -39.92
N ILE A 191 8.37 19.24 -41.25
CA ILE A 191 7.40 18.49 -42.07
C ILE A 191 7.62 16.98 -41.90
N GLY A 192 8.88 16.52 -42.02
CA GLY A 192 9.23 15.12 -41.82
C GLY A 192 8.88 14.59 -40.43
N GLN A 193 9.17 15.36 -39.38
CA GLN A 193 8.79 15.01 -38.01
C GLN A 193 7.27 14.85 -37.87
N LEU A 194 6.49 15.75 -38.46
CA LEU A 194 5.03 15.70 -38.40
C LEU A 194 4.48 14.49 -39.15
N VAL A 195 4.95 14.23 -40.37
CA VAL A 195 4.52 13.08 -41.19
C VAL A 195 4.80 11.77 -40.46
N GLU A 196 6.01 11.57 -39.94
CA GLU A 196 6.33 10.35 -39.21
C GLU A 196 5.51 10.20 -37.92
N ALA A 197 5.29 11.29 -37.20
CA ALA A 197 4.44 11.27 -36.00
C ALA A 197 2.99 10.87 -36.32
N LEU A 198 2.46 11.29 -37.47
CA LEU A 198 1.14 10.89 -37.96
C LEU A 198 1.13 9.41 -38.39
N SER A 199 2.17 8.94 -39.07
CA SER A 199 2.33 7.53 -39.49
C SER A 199 2.34 6.58 -38.30
N LEU A 200 3.11 6.90 -37.25
CA LEU A 200 3.16 6.11 -36.01
C LEU A 200 1.84 6.08 -35.24
N ARG A 201 0.92 7.02 -35.51
CA ARG A 201 -0.40 7.14 -34.87
C ARG A 201 -1.55 6.70 -35.77
N ALA A 202 -1.28 6.22 -36.98
CA ALA A 202 -2.31 5.80 -37.91
C ALA A 202 -2.91 4.44 -37.49
N ASP A 203 -4.07 4.51 -36.83
CA ASP A 203 -4.80 3.33 -36.33
C ASP A 203 -5.35 2.43 -37.46
N SER A 204 -5.48 2.95 -38.68
CA SER A 204 -6.06 2.26 -39.84
C SER A 204 -5.10 2.25 -41.03
N GLU A 205 -5.07 1.14 -41.76
CA GLU A 205 -4.30 0.96 -43.00
C GLU A 205 -4.62 2.07 -44.02
N LYS A 206 -5.90 2.35 -44.27
CA LYS A 206 -6.33 3.47 -45.13
C LYS A 206 -5.66 4.80 -44.79
N ARG A 207 -5.47 5.11 -43.50
CA ARG A 207 -4.81 6.35 -43.08
C ARG A 207 -3.31 6.31 -43.36
N ARG A 208 -2.66 5.13 -43.22
CA ARG A 208 -1.25 4.96 -43.60
C ARG A 208 -1.07 5.16 -45.10
N ASP A 209 -1.97 4.63 -45.91
CA ASP A 209 -1.94 4.78 -47.37
C ASP A 209 -2.10 6.25 -47.77
N GLN A 210 -3.05 6.96 -47.15
CA GLN A 210 -3.22 8.41 -47.35
C GLN A 210 -1.97 9.19 -46.97
N ILE A 211 -1.34 8.87 -45.83
CA ILE A 211 -0.09 9.53 -45.42
C ILE A 211 1.03 9.27 -46.43
N ALA A 212 1.18 8.02 -46.89
CA ALA A 212 2.20 7.64 -47.88
C ALA A 212 2.00 8.35 -49.23
N GLU A 213 0.74 8.51 -49.67
CA GLU A 213 0.41 9.27 -50.88
C GLU A 213 0.84 10.74 -50.75
N HIS A 214 0.48 11.40 -49.65
CA HIS A 214 0.88 12.79 -49.41
C HIS A 214 2.39 12.94 -49.20
N GLU A 215 3.06 11.95 -48.61
CA GLU A 215 4.52 11.91 -48.49
C GLU A 215 5.19 11.93 -49.86
N ALA A 216 4.73 11.11 -50.81
CA ALA A 216 5.24 11.12 -52.18
C ALA A 216 5.05 12.48 -52.86
N GLN A 217 3.92 13.15 -52.61
CA GLN A 217 3.67 14.50 -53.11
C GLN A 217 4.61 15.54 -52.47
N LEU A 218 4.88 15.44 -51.17
CA LEU A 218 5.81 16.32 -50.46
C LEU A 218 7.23 16.19 -50.98
N LEU A 219 7.71 14.96 -51.20
CA LEU A 219 9.04 14.71 -51.78
C LEU A 219 9.17 15.33 -53.18
N LYS A 220 8.13 15.20 -54.01
CA LYS A 220 8.09 15.83 -55.33
C LYS A 220 8.13 17.37 -55.26
N VAL A 221 7.45 17.96 -54.27
CA VAL A 221 7.43 19.41 -54.09
C VAL A 221 8.75 19.91 -53.53
N LEU A 222 9.32 19.28 -52.51
CA LEU A 222 10.51 19.81 -51.82
C LEU A 222 11.80 19.70 -52.65
N GLY A 223 11.88 18.77 -53.61
CA GLY A 223 13.09 18.52 -54.39
C GLY A 223 14.16 17.77 -53.60
N ASP A 224 15.28 17.43 -54.24
CA ASP A 224 16.26 16.46 -53.70
C ASP A 224 16.91 16.94 -52.39
N GLU A 225 17.31 18.22 -52.32
CA GLU A 225 18.01 18.76 -51.13
C GLU A 225 17.12 18.79 -49.88
N LEU A 226 15.91 19.32 -49.98
CA LEU A 226 14.97 19.40 -48.87
C LEU A 226 14.35 18.04 -48.53
N SER A 227 14.33 17.09 -49.48
CA SER A 227 13.90 15.71 -49.21
C SER A 227 14.84 15.00 -48.22
N LEU A 228 16.15 15.27 -48.27
CA LEU A 228 17.10 14.76 -47.28
C LEU A 228 16.78 15.27 -45.87
N GLU A 229 16.42 16.54 -45.74
CA GLU A 229 16.06 17.14 -44.45
C GLU A 229 14.71 16.65 -43.93
N LEU A 230 13.74 16.40 -44.83
CA LEU A 230 12.49 15.74 -44.50
C LEU A 230 12.76 14.34 -43.92
N GLU A 231 13.60 13.52 -44.58
CA GLU A 231 13.92 12.19 -44.08
C GLU A 231 14.68 12.25 -42.75
N ALA A 232 15.60 13.20 -42.57
CA ALA A 232 16.25 13.43 -41.28
C ALA A 232 15.24 13.75 -40.16
N GLY A 233 14.20 14.53 -40.48
CA GLY A 233 13.09 14.80 -39.57
C GLY A 233 12.30 13.56 -39.18
N ARG A 234 12.00 12.69 -40.14
CA ARG A 234 11.33 11.41 -39.88
C ARG A 234 12.17 10.49 -39.02
N GLN A 235 13.44 10.32 -39.38
CA GLN A 235 14.37 9.48 -38.66
C GLN A 235 14.51 9.91 -37.19
N SER A 236 14.55 11.21 -36.91
CA SER A 236 14.56 11.75 -35.54
C SER A 236 13.34 11.32 -34.71
N ILE A 237 12.15 11.23 -35.31
CA ILE A 237 10.94 10.76 -34.62
C ILE A 237 10.98 9.24 -34.41
N ARG A 238 11.49 8.47 -35.37
CA ARG A 238 11.67 7.00 -35.22
C ARG A 238 12.61 6.68 -34.07
N GLU A 239 13.79 7.29 -34.04
CA GLU A 239 14.79 7.11 -32.98
C GLU A 239 14.21 7.44 -31.61
N ARG A 240 13.45 8.55 -31.53
CA ARG A 240 12.79 8.94 -30.29
C ARG A 240 11.68 7.98 -29.88
N ALA A 241 10.92 7.43 -30.83
CA ALA A 241 9.90 6.43 -30.54
C ALA A 241 10.52 5.17 -29.94
N VAL A 242 11.63 4.68 -30.52
CA VAL A 242 12.41 3.56 -30.00
C VAL A 242 12.92 3.86 -28.58
N ALA A 243 13.55 5.01 -28.37
CA ALA A 243 14.05 5.41 -27.05
C ALA A 243 12.94 5.48 -25.97
N LEU A 244 11.74 5.96 -26.35
CA LEU A 244 10.59 5.99 -25.44
C LEU A 244 10.05 4.60 -25.13
N GLU A 245 10.03 3.68 -26.10
CA GLU A 245 9.63 2.29 -25.91
C GLU A 245 10.61 1.56 -24.98
N GLU A 246 11.91 1.71 -25.20
CA GLU A 246 12.96 1.18 -24.32
C GLU A 246 12.84 1.71 -22.90
N ALA A 247 12.62 3.02 -22.73
CA ALA A 247 12.41 3.63 -21.41
C ALA A 247 11.14 3.12 -20.73
N ALA A 248 10.05 2.93 -21.48
CA ALA A 248 8.80 2.37 -20.96
C ALA A 248 8.99 0.91 -20.51
N ASP A 249 9.71 0.10 -21.28
CA ASP A 249 10.01 -1.28 -20.95
C ASP A 249 10.98 -1.40 -19.77
N ALA A 250 12.00 -0.55 -19.69
CA ALA A 250 12.88 -0.45 -18.53
C ALA A 250 12.08 -0.13 -17.25
N SER A 251 11.14 0.82 -17.33
CA SER A 251 10.23 1.17 -16.24
C SER A 251 9.33 0.00 -15.83
N ARG A 252 8.73 -0.72 -16.81
CA ARG A 252 7.93 -1.93 -16.54
C ARG A 252 8.75 -3.03 -15.86
N ARG A 253 9.98 -3.28 -16.32
CA ARG A 253 10.91 -4.25 -15.72
C ARG A 253 11.28 -3.85 -14.28
N ALA A 254 11.56 -2.57 -14.04
CA ALA A 254 11.87 -2.05 -12.70
C ALA A 254 10.68 -2.16 -11.72
N VAL A 255 9.47 -1.86 -12.18
CA VAL A 255 8.25 -2.05 -11.38
C VAL A 255 8.02 -3.55 -11.10
N GLY A 256 8.19 -4.41 -12.11
CA GLY A 256 8.06 -5.86 -11.98
C GLY A 256 9.08 -6.46 -11.01
N SER A 257 10.35 -6.05 -11.08
CA SER A 257 11.40 -6.54 -10.17
C SER A 257 11.18 -6.06 -8.73
N LYS A 258 10.79 -4.80 -8.53
CA LYS A 258 10.42 -4.27 -7.21
C LYS A 258 9.23 -5.01 -6.60
N GLN A 259 8.23 -5.36 -7.41
CA GLN A 259 7.09 -6.16 -6.95
C GLN A 259 7.52 -7.59 -6.57
N LYS A 260 8.38 -8.24 -7.37
CA LYS A 260 8.93 -9.57 -7.04
C LYS A 260 9.73 -9.55 -5.73
N ARG A 261 10.63 -8.57 -5.55
CA ARG A 261 11.41 -8.42 -4.31
C ARG A 261 10.51 -8.25 -3.07
N ARG A 262 9.45 -7.45 -3.18
CA ARG A 262 8.46 -7.28 -2.10
C ARG A 262 7.69 -8.56 -1.77
N LEU A 263 7.44 -9.43 -2.76
CA LEU A 263 6.81 -10.72 -2.52
C LEU A 263 7.78 -11.69 -1.82
N GLN A 264 9.02 -11.76 -2.28
CA GLN A 264 10.08 -12.58 -1.64
C GLN A 264 10.33 -12.16 -0.19
N GLU A 265 10.43 -10.86 0.09
CA GLU A 265 10.62 -10.36 1.46
C GLU A 265 9.43 -10.67 2.38
N LYS A 266 8.21 -10.65 1.84
CA LYS A 266 7.02 -11.06 2.60
C LYS A 266 7.02 -12.55 2.87
N GLU A 267 7.42 -13.37 1.90
CA GLU A 267 7.51 -14.81 2.04
C GLU A 267 8.56 -15.20 3.10
N SER A 268 9.75 -14.57 3.07
CA SER A 268 10.79 -14.81 4.07
C SER A 268 10.36 -14.40 5.48
N LYS A 269 9.62 -13.29 5.63
CA LYS A 269 9.06 -12.85 6.91
C LYS A 269 8.04 -13.85 7.46
N LEU A 270 7.11 -14.33 6.62
CA LEU A 270 6.14 -15.34 7.04
C LEU A 270 6.81 -16.65 7.46
N GLU A 271 7.89 -17.05 6.79
CA GLU A 271 8.66 -18.25 7.16
C GLU A 271 9.36 -18.08 8.52
N GLN A 272 9.99 -16.92 8.75
CA GLN A 272 10.60 -16.58 10.03
C GLN A 272 9.56 -16.55 11.17
N ASP A 273 8.37 -15.98 10.92
CA ASP A 273 7.30 -15.94 11.92
C ASP A 273 6.81 -17.36 12.26
N ILE A 274 6.64 -18.24 11.27
CA ILE A 274 6.28 -19.65 11.50
C ILE A 274 7.34 -20.36 12.34
N GLU A 275 8.62 -20.20 12.01
CA GLU A 275 9.72 -20.79 12.77
C GLU A 275 9.74 -20.27 14.23
N SER A 276 9.47 -18.98 14.44
CA SER A 276 9.39 -18.40 15.78
C SER A 276 8.26 -18.99 16.63
N ILE A 277 7.09 -19.26 16.02
CA ILE A 277 5.97 -19.92 16.69
C ILE A 277 6.34 -21.34 17.10
N ASP A 278 7.04 -22.08 16.23
CA ASP A 278 7.47 -23.44 16.54
C ASP A 278 8.50 -23.48 17.67
N LYS A 279 9.40 -22.48 17.77
CA LYS A 279 10.29 -22.31 18.93
C LYS A 279 9.51 -22.07 20.23
N VAL A 280 8.55 -21.13 20.21
CA VAL A 280 7.69 -20.86 21.38
C VAL A 280 6.92 -22.11 21.81
N ARG A 281 6.43 -22.93 20.87
CA ARG A 281 5.77 -24.20 21.19
C ARG A 281 6.70 -25.20 21.86
N VAL A 282 7.96 -25.27 21.46
CA VAL A 282 8.95 -26.14 22.10
C VAL A 282 9.22 -25.68 23.53
N ASP A 283 9.31 -24.38 23.75
CA ASP A 283 9.55 -23.82 25.08
C ASP A 283 8.31 -23.98 26.00
N ASP A 284 7.10 -23.75 25.48
CA ASP A 284 5.85 -23.99 26.22
C ASP A 284 5.70 -25.47 26.65
N LYS A 285 6.16 -26.42 25.82
CA LYS A 285 6.18 -27.84 26.17
C LYS A 285 7.15 -28.14 27.31
N LYS A 286 8.36 -27.57 27.29
CA LYS A 286 9.33 -27.71 28.39
C LYS A 286 8.76 -27.13 29.68
N THR A 287 8.14 -25.96 29.63
CA THR A 287 7.51 -25.34 30.80
C THR A 287 6.36 -26.21 31.34
N ALA A 288 5.57 -26.87 30.48
CA ALA A 288 4.53 -27.81 30.94
C ALA A 288 5.12 -29.03 31.67
N GLU A 289 6.23 -29.58 31.19
CA GLU A 289 6.96 -30.68 31.85
C GLU A 289 7.54 -30.24 33.20
N GLU A 290 8.10 -29.03 33.30
CA GLU A 290 8.60 -28.44 34.55
C GLU A 290 7.47 -28.29 35.60
N TRP A 291 6.32 -27.74 35.21
CA TRP A 291 5.15 -27.62 36.10
C TRP A 291 4.65 -28.97 36.60
N LYS A 292 4.68 -30.00 35.75
CA LYS A 292 4.29 -31.36 36.13
C LYS A 292 5.27 -31.94 37.14
N GLY A 293 6.58 -31.81 36.89
CA GLY A 293 7.62 -32.25 37.82
C GLY A 293 7.49 -31.58 39.19
N TRP A 294 7.24 -30.26 39.21
CA TRP A 294 7.00 -29.51 40.44
C TRP A 294 5.77 -30.00 41.22
N LEU A 295 4.67 -30.30 40.52
CA LEU A 295 3.46 -30.83 41.15
C LEU A 295 3.72 -32.21 41.76
N ASP A 296 4.33 -33.12 40.99
CA ASP A 296 4.63 -34.49 41.43
C ASP A 296 5.53 -34.47 42.69
N GLU A 297 6.56 -33.61 42.72
CA GLU A 297 7.43 -33.45 43.89
C GLU A 297 6.66 -32.89 45.11
N THR A 298 5.79 -31.91 44.90
CA THR A 298 5.00 -31.28 45.97
C THR A 298 3.97 -32.25 46.56
N LEU A 299 3.29 -33.02 45.71
CA LEU A 299 2.35 -34.06 46.14
C LEU A 299 3.07 -35.17 46.90
N ALA A 300 4.23 -35.64 46.42
CA ALA A 300 5.02 -36.65 47.11
C ALA A 300 5.48 -36.20 48.50
N LYS A 301 5.85 -34.91 48.66
CA LYS A 301 6.18 -34.33 49.98
C LYS A 301 4.97 -34.29 50.91
N ALA A 302 3.82 -33.84 50.41
CA ALA A 302 2.59 -33.76 51.20
C ALA A 302 2.11 -35.16 51.63
N ASP A 303 2.10 -36.14 50.72
CA ASP A 303 1.66 -37.51 51.01
C ASP A 303 2.61 -38.19 52.03
N LYS A 304 3.93 -37.92 51.95
CA LYS A 304 4.90 -38.38 52.96
C LYS A 304 4.65 -37.78 54.35
N GLN A 305 4.29 -36.49 54.42
CA GLN A 305 3.96 -35.82 55.68
C GLN A 305 2.65 -36.35 56.27
N LEU A 306 1.62 -36.53 55.46
CA LEU A 306 0.35 -37.12 55.90
C LEU A 306 0.55 -38.54 56.44
N GLY A 307 1.34 -39.37 55.75
CA GLY A 307 1.66 -40.72 56.23
C GLY A 307 2.51 -40.77 57.52
N LEU A 308 3.20 -39.68 57.89
CA LEU A 308 3.83 -39.54 59.21
C LEU A 308 2.79 -39.15 60.27
N LEU A 309 2.00 -38.12 60.00
CA LEU A 309 0.96 -37.63 60.91
C LEU A 309 -0.10 -38.69 61.21
N GLU A 310 -0.49 -39.51 60.23
CA GLU A 310 -1.42 -40.62 60.40
C GLU A 310 -0.86 -41.70 61.33
N ARG A 311 0.43 -42.05 61.19
CA ARG A 311 1.10 -42.99 62.10
C ARG A 311 1.14 -42.46 63.53
N ASP A 312 1.49 -41.19 63.70
CA ASP A 312 1.53 -40.56 65.03
C ASP A 312 0.12 -40.46 65.65
N TYR A 313 -0.90 -40.13 64.85
CA TYR A 313 -2.29 -40.10 65.28
C TYR A 313 -2.75 -41.49 65.76
N ASN A 314 -2.51 -42.53 64.96
CA ASN A 314 -2.87 -43.92 65.30
C ASN A 314 -2.16 -44.39 66.57
N PHE A 315 -0.89 -44.00 66.77
CA PHE A 315 -0.17 -44.28 68.01
C PHE A 315 -0.79 -43.59 69.22
N LEU A 316 -1.15 -42.31 69.11
CA LEU A 316 -1.81 -41.58 70.19
C LEU A 316 -3.22 -42.11 70.49
N ASP A 317 -3.95 -42.54 69.47
CA ASP A 317 -5.28 -43.15 69.62
C ASP A 317 -5.21 -44.45 70.42
N GLN A 318 -4.25 -45.33 70.09
CA GLN A 318 -3.98 -46.55 70.87
C GLN A 318 -3.61 -46.23 72.33
N ARG A 319 -2.77 -45.20 72.56
CA ARG A 319 -2.42 -44.75 73.91
C ARG A 319 -3.62 -44.21 74.67
N ALA A 320 -4.47 -43.41 74.04
CA ALA A 320 -5.67 -42.85 74.63
C ALA A 320 -6.65 -43.95 75.05
N ALA A 321 -6.84 -44.97 74.20
CA ALA A 321 -7.65 -46.15 74.51
C ALA A 321 -7.10 -46.91 75.73
N SER A 322 -5.78 -47.14 75.80
CA SER A 322 -5.13 -47.80 76.94
C SER A 322 -5.24 -47.01 78.25
N LEU A 323 -5.09 -45.68 78.20
CA LEU A 323 -5.26 -44.80 79.36
C LEU A 323 -6.70 -44.78 79.87
N MET A 324 -7.67 -44.72 78.96
CA MET A 324 -9.09 -44.80 79.31
C MET A 324 -9.42 -46.14 79.97
N GLN A 325 -8.89 -47.25 79.46
CA GLN A 325 -9.06 -48.57 80.08
C GLN A 325 -8.47 -48.59 81.50
N SER A 326 -7.28 -48.03 81.69
CA SER A 326 -6.62 -47.94 83.00
C SER A 326 -7.41 -47.08 84.00
N PHE A 327 -7.97 -45.96 83.52
CA PHE A 327 -8.86 -45.10 84.31
C PHE A 327 -10.11 -45.85 84.79
N VAL A 328 -10.76 -46.61 83.91
CA VAL A 328 -11.95 -47.42 84.26
C VAL A 328 -11.60 -48.48 85.31
N ILE A 329 -10.48 -49.18 85.15
CA ILE A 329 -10.01 -50.18 86.12
C ILE A 329 -9.76 -49.53 87.49
N ALA A 330 -9.04 -48.41 87.54
CA ALA A 330 -8.79 -47.69 88.80
C ALA A 330 -10.10 -47.24 89.47
N GLY A 331 -11.09 -46.77 88.69
CA GLY A 331 -12.41 -46.42 89.21
C GLY A 331 -13.16 -47.62 89.81
N GLN A 332 -13.05 -48.79 89.20
CA GLN A 332 -13.60 -50.04 89.75
C GLN A 332 -12.91 -50.43 91.07
N GLU A 333 -11.59 -50.32 91.16
CA GLU A 333 -10.82 -50.58 92.38
C GLU A 333 -11.19 -49.62 93.52
N ILE A 334 -11.32 -48.32 93.23
CA ILE A 334 -11.78 -47.30 94.21
C ILE A 334 -13.17 -47.66 94.74
N THR A 335 -14.07 -48.08 93.86
CA THR A 335 -15.43 -48.49 94.24
C THR A 335 -15.38 -49.73 95.15
N ALA A 336 -14.55 -50.72 94.83
CA ALA A 336 -14.37 -51.91 95.64
C ALA A 336 -13.80 -51.58 97.04
N LEU A 337 -12.76 -50.74 97.11
CA LEU A 337 -12.18 -50.28 98.39
C LEU A 337 -13.19 -49.52 99.25
N LYS A 338 -14.05 -48.70 98.63
CA LYS A 338 -15.10 -47.96 99.34
C LYS A 338 -16.12 -48.92 99.97
N VAL A 339 -16.61 -49.89 99.20
CA VAL A 339 -17.53 -50.93 99.69
C VAL A 339 -16.89 -51.74 100.82
N GLN A 340 -15.61 -52.10 100.70
CA GLN A 340 -14.88 -52.81 101.74
C GLN A 340 -14.77 -51.97 103.03
N SER A 341 -14.47 -50.67 102.89
CA SER A 341 -14.37 -49.76 104.05
C SER A 341 -15.71 -49.55 104.77
N ASP A 342 -16.83 -49.58 104.04
CA ASP A 342 -18.18 -49.47 104.60
C ASP A 342 -18.59 -50.75 105.37
N LEU A 343 -17.98 -51.90 105.05
CA LEU A 343 -18.24 -53.19 105.70
C LEU A 343 -17.41 -53.41 106.99
N GLU A 344 -16.26 -52.74 107.15
CA GLU A 344 -15.40 -52.84 108.34
C GLU A 344 -15.93 -52.00 109.53
N ARG A 345 -16.78 -52.62 110.37
CA ARG A 345 -17.52 -51.97 111.48
C ARG A 345 -16.71 -51.56 112.72
N PHE A 346 -15.38 -51.66 112.72
CA PHE A 346 -14.53 -51.43 113.89
C PHE A 346 -13.60 -50.20 113.75
N PRO A 347 -13.71 -49.17 114.62
CA PRO A 347 -13.11 -47.85 114.38
C PRO A 347 -11.59 -47.73 114.58
N TRP A 348 -10.89 -48.78 115.05
CA TRP A 348 -9.49 -48.66 115.49
C TRP A 348 -8.44 -49.26 114.54
N ARG A 349 -8.84 -49.82 113.38
CA ARG A 349 -7.93 -50.19 112.29
C ARG A 349 -8.55 -49.70 110.99
N ARG A 350 -7.98 -48.68 110.36
CA ARG A 350 -8.30 -48.29 108.98
C ARG A 350 -7.06 -48.42 108.09
N PRO A 351 -6.67 -49.64 107.66
CA PRO A 351 -5.52 -49.83 106.77
C PRO A 351 -5.77 -49.32 105.33
N GLY A 352 -7.01 -49.02 104.93
CA GLY A 352 -7.34 -48.71 103.52
C GLY A 352 -7.37 -47.24 103.12
N LEU A 353 -7.16 -46.28 104.04
CA LEU A 353 -7.24 -44.85 103.72
C LEU A 353 -6.10 -44.39 102.79
N THR A 354 -4.91 -44.96 102.95
CA THR A 354 -3.75 -44.67 102.10
C THR A 354 -3.95 -45.25 100.69
N ASP A 355 -4.45 -46.48 100.60
CA ASP A 355 -4.66 -47.18 99.33
C ASP A 355 -5.76 -46.50 98.51
N PHE A 356 -6.85 -46.10 99.16
CA PHE A 356 -7.91 -45.33 98.52
C PHE A 356 -7.39 -44.00 97.94
N ALA A 357 -6.67 -43.22 98.75
CA ALA A 357 -6.10 -41.95 98.30
C ALA A 357 -5.08 -42.17 97.16
N GLN A 358 -4.27 -43.23 97.23
CA GLN A 358 -3.34 -43.59 96.17
C GLN A 358 -4.05 -43.93 94.86
N ARG A 359 -5.12 -44.75 94.89
CA ARG A 359 -5.90 -45.09 93.69
C ARG A 359 -6.62 -43.88 93.12
N GLN A 360 -7.13 -43.00 93.97
CA GLN A 360 -7.74 -41.74 93.54
C GLN A 360 -6.71 -40.83 92.82
N ASN A 361 -5.49 -40.75 93.34
CA ASN A 361 -4.40 -40.01 92.68
C ASN A 361 -3.97 -40.67 91.35
N GLN A 362 -3.92 -42.00 91.27
CA GLN A 362 -3.64 -42.72 90.02
C GLN A 362 -4.71 -42.45 88.96
N MET A 363 -5.99 -42.52 89.34
CA MET A 363 -7.11 -42.23 88.46
C MET A 363 -7.03 -40.79 87.91
N LEU A 364 -6.75 -39.82 88.78
CA LEU A 364 -6.54 -38.42 88.35
C LEU A 364 -5.35 -38.31 87.38
N GLY A 365 -4.25 -39.02 87.65
CA GLY A 365 -3.09 -39.10 86.76
C GLY A 365 -3.46 -39.61 85.35
N TYR A 366 -4.21 -40.72 85.25
CA TYR A 366 -4.67 -41.24 83.98
C TYR A 366 -5.58 -40.28 83.23
N GLN A 367 -6.46 -39.57 83.94
CA GLN A 367 -7.32 -38.55 83.33
C GLN A 367 -6.52 -37.39 82.74
N LEU A 368 -5.52 -36.90 83.47
CA LEU A 368 -4.64 -35.83 82.99
C LEU A 368 -3.82 -36.28 81.77
N GLU A 369 -3.25 -37.49 81.80
CA GLU A 369 -2.52 -38.04 80.66
C GLU A 369 -3.42 -38.29 79.45
N TYR A 370 -4.66 -38.75 79.66
CA TYR A 370 -5.63 -38.94 78.59
C TYR A 370 -5.95 -37.59 77.93
N ASN A 371 -6.27 -36.57 78.72
CA ASN A 371 -6.55 -35.22 78.21
C ASN A 371 -5.35 -34.64 77.44
N ALA A 372 -4.13 -34.84 77.94
CA ALA A 372 -2.92 -34.44 77.24
C ALA A 372 -2.72 -35.20 75.92
N THR A 373 -3.04 -36.49 75.89
CA THR A 373 -2.95 -37.33 74.68
C THR A 373 -3.96 -36.90 73.62
N VAL A 374 -5.22 -36.68 74.01
CA VAL A 374 -6.27 -36.16 73.12
C VAL A 374 -5.92 -34.76 72.63
N GLY A 375 -5.37 -33.89 73.48
CA GLY A 375 -4.87 -32.58 73.07
C GLY A 375 -3.80 -32.68 71.97
N ARG A 376 -2.86 -33.63 72.09
CA ARG A 376 -1.85 -33.89 71.03
C ARG A 376 -2.48 -34.45 69.76
N MET A 377 -3.46 -35.36 69.87
CA MET A 377 -4.20 -35.88 68.71
C MET A 377 -4.87 -34.75 67.93
N HIS A 378 -5.49 -33.80 68.63
CA HIS A 378 -6.10 -32.63 68.00
C HIS A 378 -5.08 -31.79 67.23
N THR A 379 -3.91 -31.53 67.81
CA THR A 379 -2.82 -30.81 67.13
C THR A 379 -2.35 -31.54 65.86
N ILE A 380 -2.19 -32.87 65.91
CA ILE A 380 -1.80 -33.67 64.75
C ILE A 380 -2.88 -33.63 63.66
N ALA A 381 -4.15 -33.72 64.04
CA ALA A 381 -5.26 -33.59 63.10
C ALA A 381 -5.30 -32.20 62.43
N GLN A 382 -5.08 -31.13 63.20
CA GLN A 382 -4.94 -29.77 62.64
C GLN A 382 -3.77 -29.66 61.66
N GLN A 383 -2.61 -30.22 62.01
CA GLN A 383 -1.46 -30.26 61.10
C GLN A 383 -1.78 -31.03 59.82
N GLY A 384 -2.49 -32.16 59.91
CA GLY A 384 -2.94 -32.92 58.74
C GLY A 384 -3.86 -32.11 57.84
N SER A 385 -4.78 -31.34 58.42
CA SER A 385 -5.65 -30.43 57.66
C SER A 385 -4.85 -29.36 56.90
N LEU A 386 -3.82 -28.78 57.51
CA LEU A 386 -2.95 -27.79 56.85
C LEU A 386 -2.18 -28.39 55.67
N VAL A 387 -1.67 -29.62 55.81
CA VAL A 387 -0.97 -30.30 54.70
C VAL A 387 -1.94 -30.62 53.55
N LEU A 388 -3.18 -31.01 53.85
CA LEU A 388 -4.22 -31.22 52.83
C LEU A 388 -4.58 -29.92 52.09
N GLU A 389 -4.67 -28.80 52.81
CA GLU A 389 -4.90 -27.48 52.20
C GLU A 389 -3.75 -27.08 51.27
N GLN A 390 -2.50 -27.26 51.71
CA GLN A 390 -1.31 -27.02 50.87
C GLN A 390 -1.31 -27.88 49.61
N ARG A 391 -1.67 -29.17 49.74
CA ARG A 391 -1.82 -30.10 48.62
C ARG A 391 -2.87 -29.62 47.62
N ALA A 392 -4.03 -29.17 48.10
CA ALA A 392 -5.10 -28.65 47.25
C ALA A 392 -4.68 -27.35 46.51
N LEU A 393 -3.99 -26.44 47.21
CA LEU A 393 -3.46 -25.21 46.61
C LEU A 393 -2.43 -25.49 45.51
N ALA A 394 -1.54 -26.46 45.71
CA ALA A 394 -0.56 -26.85 44.70
C ALA A 394 -1.24 -27.36 43.41
N VAL A 395 -2.27 -28.21 43.55
CA VAL A 395 -3.07 -28.70 42.41
C VAL A 395 -3.77 -27.54 41.70
N GLN A 396 -4.35 -26.59 42.43
CA GLN A 396 -5.02 -25.43 41.85
C GLN A 396 -4.05 -24.53 41.07
N GLN A 397 -2.84 -24.30 41.61
CA GLN A 397 -1.80 -23.52 40.94
C GLN A 397 -1.35 -24.18 39.64
N TYR A 398 -1.12 -25.50 39.67
CA TYR A 398 -0.80 -26.27 38.47
C TYR A 398 -1.91 -26.19 37.41
N GLN A 399 -3.17 -26.38 37.80
CA GLN A 399 -4.32 -26.28 36.88
C GLN A 399 -4.42 -24.88 36.24
N LYS A 400 -4.18 -23.82 37.03
CA LYS A 400 -4.17 -22.44 36.52
C LYS A 400 -3.03 -22.21 35.52
N ALA A 401 -1.82 -22.66 35.85
CA ALA A 401 -0.66 -22.49 34.98
C ALA A 401 -0.79 -23.29 33.67
N THR A 402 -1.16 -24.56 33.76
CA THR A 402 -1.38 -25.42 32.59
C THR A 402 -2.58 -24.96 31.75
N GLY A 403 -3.65 -24.48 32.37
CA GLY A 403 -4.78 -23.87 31.68
C GLY A 403 -4.38 -22.65 30.84
N GLN A 404 -3.50 -21.79 31.37
CA GLN A 404 -2.95 -20.65 30.61
C GLN A 404 -2.05 -21.11 29.46
N LEU A 405 -1.23 -22.15 29.64
CA LEU A 405 -0.40 -22.72 28.58
C LEU A 405 -1.26 -23.29 27.45
N VAL A 406 -2.36 -24.00 27.76
CA VAL A 406 -3.30 -24.52 26.75
C VAL A 406 -3.95 -23.39 25.95
N GLN A 407 -4.38 -22.31 26.62
CA GLN A 407 -4.96 -21.14 25.94
C GLN A 407 -3.94 -20.45 25.01
N LYS A 408 -2.70 -20.27 25.47
CA LYS A 408 -1.60 -19.74 24.65
C LYS A 408 -1.32 -20.64 23.45
N GLY A 409 -1.24 -21.96 23.64
CA GLY A 409 -1.08 -22.94 22.58
C GLY A 409 -2.17 -22.83 21.51
N ALA A 410 -3.45 -22.75 21.92
CA ALA A 410 -4.56 -22.57 20.99
C ALA A 410 -4.50 -21.24 20.20
N HIS A 411 -3.97 -20.17 20.82
CA HIS A 411 -3.74 -18.90 20.13
C HIS A 411 -2.60 -19.01 19.10
N LEU A 412 -1.49 -19.66 19.47
CA LEU A 412 -0.36 -19.94 18.57
C LEU A 412 -0.80 -20.80 17.38
N ASP A 413 -1.66 -21.80 17.58
CA ASP A 413 -2.21 -22.63 16.51
C ASP A 413 -3.05 -21.82 15.52
N LYS A 414 -3.97 -20.99 16.03
CA LYS A 414 -4.77 -20.10 15.20
C LYS A 414 -3.88 -19.14 14.40
N TRP A 415 -2.83 -18.60 15.02
CA TRP A 415 -1.91 -17.69 14.36
C TRP A 415 -1.06 -18.40 13.30
N ALA A 416 -0.52 -19.58 13.59
CA ALA A 416 0.22 -20.40 12.63
C ALA A 416 -0.65 -20.76 11.41
N THR A 417 -1.93 -21.12 11.61
CA THR A 417 -2.86 -21.39 10.50
C THR A 417 -3.11 -20.14 9.65
N ARG A 418 -3.23 -18.95 10.26
CA ARG A 418 -3.36 -17.69 9.51
C ARG A 418 -2.12 -17.42 8.66
N LEU A 419 -0.92 -17.56 9.22
CA LEU A 419 0.33 -17.35 8.49
C LEU A 419 0.51 -18.36 7.35
N LYS A 420 0.16 -19.64 7.56
CA LYS A 420 0.16 -20.66 6.50
C LYS A 420 -0.82 -20.31 5.38
N ASN A 421 -2.02 -19.85 5.71
CA ASN A 421 -3.00 -19.42 4.72
C ASN A 421 -2.54 -18.19 3.95
N GLU A 422 -1.85 -17.24 4.61
CA GLU A 422 -1.24 -16.09 3.92
C GLU A 422 -0.10 -16.51 3.00
N LYS A 423 0.77 -17.43 3.43
CA LYS A 423 1.82 -18.02 2.58
C LYS A 423 1.21 -18.71 1.35
N GLN A 424 0.15 -19.50 1.53
CA GLN A 424 -0.59 -20.11 0.42
C GLN A 424 -1.22 -19.08 -0.51
N LYS A 425 -1.78 -17.98 0.02
CA LYS A 425 -2.33 -16.89 -0.81
C LYS A 425 -1.25 -16.14 -1.60
N LEU A 426 -0.03 -16.05 -1.08
CA LEU A 426 1.10 -15.46 -1.80
C LEU A 426 1.68 -16.40 -2.86
N ALA A 427 1.71 -17.70 -2.58
CA ALA A 427 2.20 -18.75 -3.48
C ALA A 427 1.20 -19.09 -4.59
N ALA A 428 -0.11 -18.97 -4.32
CA ALA A 428 -1.13 -19.11 -5.33
C ALA A 428 -0.85 -18.05 -6.41
N PRO A 429 -0.56 -18.46 -7.67
CA PRO A 429 -0.46 -17.51 -8.76
C PRO A 429 -1.76 -16.72 -8.68
N LYS A 430 -1.68 -15.39 -8.53
CA LYS A 430 -2.88 -14.53 -8.47
C LYS A 430 -3.73 -14.98 -9.64
N SER A 431 -4.73 -15.81 -9.37
CA SER A 431 -5.60 -16.33 -10.39
C SER A 431 -6.12 -15.06 -10.96
N THR A 432 -5.78 -14.83 -12.22
CA THR A 432 -6.11 -13.61 -12.93
C THR A 432 -7.61 -13.54 -12.82
N VAL A 433 -8.10 -12.81 -11.80
CA VAL A 433 -9.52 -12.61 -11.53
C VAL A 433 -10.01 -12.12 -12.85
N LYS A 434 -10.68 -13.03 -13.58
CA LYS A 434 -10.80 -12.98 -15.03
C LYS A 434 -11.17 -11.56 -15.35
N ALA A 435 -10.21 -10.81 -15.87
CA ALA A 435 -10.44 -9.49 -16.37
C ALA A 435 -11.22 -9.73 -17.67
N ASN A 436 -12.51 -10.04 -17.52
CA ASN A 436 -13.50 -10.01 -18.59
C ASN A 436 -13.71 -8.57 -19.10
N ALA A 437 -12.88 -7.62 -18.67
CA ALA A 437 -12.53 -6.46 -19.46
C ALA A 437 -11.70 -6.92 -20.67
N LYS A 438 -12.42 -7.34 -21.70
CA LYS A 438 -12.04 -7.42 -23.11
C LYS A 438 -11.21 -6.17 -23.49
N MET A 439 -9.94 -6.13 -23.13
CA MET A 439 -9.01 -5.14 -23.65
C MET A 439 -8.67 -5.60 -25.06
N PRO A 440 -8.88 -4.75 -26.07
CA PRO A 440 -8.50 -5.09 -27.44
C PRO A 440 -6.99 -5.35 -27.46
N VAL A 441 -6.64 -6.58 -27.83
CA VAL A 441 -5.26 -6.97 -28.09
C VAL A 441 -4.74 -6.05 -29.20
N PRO A 442 -3.67 -5.26 -28.99
CA PRO A 442 -2.99 -4.61 -30.10
C PRO A 442 -2.41 -5.72 -30.98
N ARG A 443 -2.93 -5.85 -32.20
CA ARG A 443 -2.39 -6.77 -33.21
C ARG A 443 -0.91 -6.44 -33.37
N LYS A 444 -0.04 -7.38 -33.01
CA LYS A 444 1.35 -7.35 -33.46
C LYS A 444 1.32 -7.47 -34.97
N HIS A 445 1.65 -6.40 -35.68
CA HIS A 445 2.02 -6.49 -37.07
C HIS A 445 3.42 -7.13 -37.09
N GLU A 446 3.49 -8.43 -37.38
CA GLU A 446 4.72 -9.06 -37.83
C GLU A 446 5.03 -8.47 -39.21
N PHE A 447 6.04 -7.60 -39.28
CA PHE A 447 6.67 -7.21 -40.53
C PHE A 447 7.46 -8.42 -41.04
N SER A 448 6.86 -9.23 -41.91
CA SER A 448 7.61 -10.14 -42.77
C SER A 448 8.05 -9.36 -44.01
N LEU A 449 9.33 -8.97 -44.06
CA LEU A 449 9.97 -8.54 -45.29
C LEU A 449 10.19 -9.79 -46.16
N ASN A 450 9.30 -10.02 -47.12
CA ASN A 450 9.63 -10.88 -48.26
C ASN A 450 10.36 -10.01 -49.28
N SER A 451 11.62 -10.37 -49.54
CA SER A 451 12.46 -9.83 -50.61
C SER A 451 12.01 -10.26 -52.00
#